data_AF-A0A9D2CQ26-F1
#
_entry.id   AF-A0A9D2CQ26-F1
#
_cell.length_a   1.000
_cell.length_b   1.000
_cell.length_c   1.000
_cell.angle_alpha   90.00
_cell.angle_beta   90.00
_cell.angle_gamma   90.00
#
_symmetry.space_group_name_H-M   'P 1'
#
loop_
_entity.id
_entity.type
_entity.pdbx_description
1 polymer ?
#
loop_
_entity_poly.entity_id
_entity_poly.type
_entity_poly.pdbx_seq_one_letter_code
_entity_poly.pdbx_strand_id
1 'polypeptide(L)'
;LSSLFNLVATQKDNEMVSRLLRKKYYVQFFEEVRVSAAKALAEERIISGKPVPADIQQLLENYTEGLIETGQVKDLYELAGLDRPDLNDLNLDILKEAARKSNEPLAVEALRRALQKNMRDTVGKNQVRRAYYGEKLEKLIAQYNNAQLSFTDIIDQVIAMGQELKEEAHRREELGLKDDEIIFYDTLEACDRAELEYSTDALAEIARGIAKAIQGSHTNWRTRPDQRAKLRTIVKRLLRKYKYPPEGQDEARRRVLEQMEIMAEARAQEGN
;
A
#
# COMPACT_ATOMS: atom_id res chain seq x y z
N LEU A 1 21.02 -64.86 15.48
CA LEU A 1 21.34 -63.67 16.31
C LEU A 1 22.01 -62.56 15.49
N SER A 2 23.08 -62.82 14.71
CA SER A 2 23.71 -61.81 13.83
C SER A 2 22.78 -61.21 12.75
N SER A 3 21.87 -62.00 12.17
CA SER A 3 20.88 -61.48 11.18
C SER A 3 19.78 -60.62 11.80
N LEU A 4 19.42 -60.84 13.07
CA LEU A 4 18.42 -60.04 13.79
C LEU A 4 19.03 -58.73 14.31
N PHE A 5 20.31 -58.75 14.69
CA PHE A 5 21.04 -57.55 15.12
C PHE A 5 21.25 -56.58 13.94
N ASN A 6 21.59 -57.09 12.76
CA ASN A 6 21.69 -56.26 11.55
C ASN A 6 20.33 -55.71 11.10
N LEU A 7 19.24 -56.48 11.21
CA LEU A 7 17.90 -56.00 10.84
C LEU A 7 17.42 -54.87 11.77
N VAL A 8 17.57 -55.04 13.09
CA VAL A 8 17.18 -54.01 14.09
C VAL A 8 18.08 -52.77 14.00
N ALA A 9 19.38 -52.94 13.73
CA ALA A 9 20.29 -51.81 13.46
C ALA A 9 19.85 -51.04 12.21
N THR A 10 19.59 -51.73 11.09
CA THR A 10 19.14 -51.08 9.84
C THR A 10 17.78 -50.40 9.96
N GLN A 11 16.87 -50.91 10.80
CA GLN A 11 15.54 -50.33 11.00
C GLN A 11 15.60 -49.07 11.89
N LYS A 12 16.41 -49.10 12.96
CA LYS A 12 16.66 -47.96 13.84
C LYS A 12 17.42 -46.84 13.13
N ASP A 13 18.37 -47.21 12.26
CA ASP A 13 19.10 -46.27 11.40
C ASP A 13 18.17 -45.66 10.35
N ASN A 14 17.23 -46.42 9.76
CA ASN A 14 16.24 -45.88 8.83
C ASN A 14 15.25 -44.90 9.47
N GLU A 15 14.81 -45.18 10.71
CA GLU A 15 13.92 -44.30 11.46
C GLU A 15 14.65 -43.01 11.89
N MET A 16 15.93 -43.12 12.27
CA MET A 16 16.81 -41.99 12.55
C MET A 16 17.06 -41.13 11.30
N VAL A 17 17.35 -41.75 10.15
CA VAL A 17 17.50 -41.07 8.86
C VAL A 17 16.21 -40.36 8.46
N SER A 18 15.06 -41.01 8.61
CA SER A 18 13.74 -40.41 8.31
C SER A 18 13.44 -39.21 9.21
N ARG A 19 13.86 -39.26 10.47
CA ARG A 19 13.73 -38.15 11.43
C ARG A 19 14.68 -36.99 11.08
N LEU A 20 15.89 -37.29 10.63
CA LEU A 20 16.87 -36.30 10.16
C LEU A 20 16.42 -35.64 8.86
N LEU A 21 15.84 -36.39 7.91
CA LEU A 21 15.27 -35.86 6.68
C LEU A 21 14.09 -34.94 6.95
N ARG A 22 13.19 -35.30 7.88
CA ARG A 22 12.13 -34.39 8.33
C ARG A 22 12.68 -33.12 8.96
N LYS A 23 13.66 -33.23 9.86
CA LYS A 23 14.31 -32.05 10.45
C LYS A 23 14.99 -31.18 9.40
N LYS A 24 15.67 -31.77 8.43
CA LYS A 24 16.28 -31.07 7.28
C LYS A 24 15.22 -30.31 6.48
N TYR A 25 14.08 -30.94 6.20
CA TYR A 25 12.97 -30.30 5.50
C TYR A 25 12.40 -29.11 6.30
N TYR A 26 12.19 -29.26 7.61
CA TYR A 26 11.74 -28.14 8.44
C TYR A 26 12.76 -27.01 8.48
N VAL A 27 14.05 -27.31 8.63
CA VAL A 27 15.11 -26.31 8.59
C VAL A 27 15.10 -25.59 7.24
N GLN A 28 15.04 -26.32 6.12
CA GLN A 28 14.94 -25.73 4.79
C GLN A 28 13.71 -24.84 4.63
N PHE A 29 12.53 -25.30 5.06
CA PHE A 29 11.30 -24.52 5.02
C PHE A 29 11.39 -23.24 5.88
N PHE A 30 11.89 -23.33 7.12
CA PHE A 30 12.05 -22.14 7.96
C PHE A 30 13.09 -21.18 7.41
N GLU A 31 14.13 -21.69 6.79
CA GLU A 31 15.13 -20.87 6.10
C GLU A 31 14.54 -20.17 4.86
N GLU A 32 13.75 -20.87 4.04
CA GLU A 32 13.03 -20.25 2.91
C GLU A 32 12.05 -19.18 3.36
N VAL A 33 11.28 -19.44 4.43
CA VAL A 33 10.36 -18.45 5.02
C VAL A 33 11.13 -17.25 5.56
N ARG A 34 12.25 -17.46 6.24
CA ARG A 34 13.10 -16.36 6.76
C ARG A 34 13.68 -15.51 5.64
N VAL A 35 14.21 -16.13 4.59
CA VAL A 35 14.74 -15.44 3.41
C VAL A 35 13.63 -14.68 2.68
N SER A 36 12.45 -15.30 2.51
CA SER A 36 11.29 -14.64 1.89
C SER A 36 10.81 -13.44 2.70
N ALA A 37 10.74 -13.56 4.03
CA ALA A 37 10.39 -12.45 4.91
C ALA A 37 11.44 -11.33 4.86
N ALA A 38 12.73 -11.68 4.87
CA ALA A 38 13.83 -10.73 4.74
C ALA A 38 13.77 -9.96 3.41
N LYS A 39 13.46 -10.64 2.29
CA LYS A 39 13.25 -10.00 0.97
C LYS A 39 12.07 -9.03 0.98
N ALA A 40 10.92 -9.44 1.50
CA ALA A 40 9.74 -8.58 1.59
C ALA A 40 10.02 -7.32 2.42
N LEU A 41 10.76 -7.46 3.53
CA LEU A 41 11.09 -6.38 4.44
C LEU A 41 12.18 -5.44 3.85
N ALA A 42 13.13 -5.98 3.10
CA ALA A 42 14.10 -5.20 2.33
C ALA A 42 13.41 -4.41 1.21
N GLU A 43 12.53 -5.05 0.43
CA GLU A 43 11.73 -4.41 -0.61
C GLU A 43 10.87 -3.28 -0.04
N GLU A 44 10.14 -3.52 1.05
CA GLU A 44 9.31 -2.50 1.71
C GLU A 44 10.15 -1.28 2.13
N ARG A 45 11.37 -1.49 2.63
CA ARG A 45 12.27 -0.41 3.03
C ARG A 45 12.85 0.35 1.84
N ILE A 46 13.29 -0.35 0.79
CA ILE A 46 13.78 0.26 -0.45
C ILE A 46 12.67 1.10 -1.09
N ILE A 47 11.46 0.54 -1.17
CA ILE A 47 10.26 1.23 -1.68
C ILE A 47 9.90 2.45 -0.81
N SER A 48 10.20 2.40 0.49
CA SER A 48 9.98 3.51 1.42
C SER A 48 11.16 4.50 1.51
N GLY A 49 12.19 4.38 0.67
CA GLY A 49 13.39 5.21 0.71
C GLY A 49 14.23 5.06 1.98
N LYS A 50 14.00 3.99 2.75
CA LYS A 50 14.72 3.69 4.00
C LYS A 50 15.84 2.69 3.73
N PRO A 51 17.02 2.85 4.34
CA PRO A 51 18.10 1.90 4.18
C PRO A 51 17.72 0.52 4.75
N VAL A 52 18.10 -0.54 4.05
CA VAL A 52 17.94 -1.92 4.53
C VAL A 52 18.96 -2.17 5.65
N PRO A 53 18.56 -2.71 6.82
CA PRO A 53 19.48 -3.04 7.90
C PRO A 53 20.58 -4.02 7.49
N ALA A 54 21.78 -3.84 8.03
CA ALA A 54 22.96 -4.66 7.72
C ALA A 54 22.73 -6.16 7.97
N ASP A 55 22.00 -6.51 9.04
CA ASP A 55 21.69 -7.91 9.38
C ASP A 55 20.84 -8.59 8.30
N ILE A 56 19.96 -7.84 7.64
CA ILE A 56 19.13 -8.33 6.53
C ILE A 56 19.98 -8.47 5.26
N GLN A 57 20.89 -7.52 5.02
CA GLN A 57 21.82 -7.60 3.88
C GLN A 57 22.73 -8.83 3.99
N GLN A 58 23.35 -9.05 5.14
CA GLN A 58 24.20 -10.22 5.38
C GLN A 58 23.43 -11.54 5.31
N LEU A 59 22.18 -11.58 5.81
CA LEU A 59 21.33 -12.76 5.65
C LEU A 59 21.06 -13.03 4.18
N LEU A 60 20.79 -12.02 3.36
CA LEU A 60 20.58 -12.21 1.94
C LEU A 60 21.87 -12.66 1.22
N GLU A 61 23.03 -12.07 1.53
CA GLU A 61 24.34 -12.42 0.97
C GLU A 61 24.79 -13.87 1.30
N ASN A 62 24.53 -14.32 2.52
CA ASN A 62 24.95 -15.67 2.96
C ASN A 62 24.15 -16.80 2.29
N TYR A 63 22.96 -16.50 1.77
CA TYR A 63 22.07 -17.50 1.15
C TYR A 63 22.13 -17.45 -0.38
N THR A 64 23.04 -16.66 -0.94
CA THR A 64 23.14 -16.43 -2.38
C THR A 64 24.29 -17.18 -3.02
N GLU A 65 24.04 -18.44 -3.34
CA GLU A 65 24.75 -19.17 -4.41
C GLU A 65 24.00 -19.11 -5.76
N GLY A 66 23.02 -18.22 -5.94
CA GLY A 66 22.36 -18.14 -7.26
C GLY A 66 21.41 -16.99 -7.57
N LEU A 67 21.28 -15.94 -6.75
CA LEU A 67 20.29 -14.87 -7.03
C LEU A 67 20.74 -13.44 -6.67
N ILE A 68 22.03 -13.20 -6.44
CA ILE A 68 22.58 -11.84 -6.44
C ILE A 68 23.65 -11.76 -7.52
N GLU A 69 23.19 -11.68 -8.77
CA GLU A 69 23.74 -10.64 -9.63
C GLU A 69 22.87 -9.39 -9.41
N THR A 70 23.43 -8.47 -8.64
CA THR A 70 23.26 -7.02 -8.76
C THR A 70 22.07 -6.54 -9.62
N GLY A 71 20.99 -6.11 -8.97
CA GLY A 71 19.93 -5.33 -9.61
C GLY A 71 18.77 -6.12 -10.23
N GLN A 72 18.82 -7.46 -10.27
CA GLN A 72 17.70 -8.28 -10.72
C GLN A 72 17.16 -9.12 -9.58
N VAL A 73 16.30 -8.51 -8.75
CA VAL A 73 15.17 -9.27 -8.22
C VAL A 73 14.45 -9.76 -9.47
N LYS A 74 14.53 -11.06 -9.76
CA LYS A 74 13.81 -11.64 -10.90
C LYS A 74 12.36 -11.24 -10.74
N ASP A 75 11.90 -10.37 -11.63
CA ASP A 75 10.70 -9.58 -11.39
C ASP A 75 9.53 -10.55 -11.24
N LEU A 76 8.66 -10.36 -10.25
CA LEU A 76 7.47 -11.22 -10.14
C LEU A 76 6.63 -11.13 -11.42
N TYR A 77 6.72 -10.00 -12.13
CA TYR A 77 6.19 -9.83 -13.46
C TYR A 77 6.87 -10.78 -14.47
N GLU A 78 8.21 -10.85 -14.54
CA GLU A 78 8.94 -11.80 -15.39
C GLU A 78 8.62 -13.28 -15.07
N LEU A 79 8.47 -13.62 -13.78
CA LEU A 79 8.08 -14.96 -13.34
C LEU A 79 6.63 -15.32 -13.72
N ALA A 80 5.78 -14.31 -13.84
CA ALA A 80 4.41 -14.41 -14.32
C ALA A 80 4.29 -14.10 -15.82
N GLY A 81 5.39 -14.08 -16.59
CA GLY A 81 5.35 -13.78 -18.02
C GLY A 81 4.70 -12.44 -18.37
N LEU A 82 4.69 -11.51 -17.43
CA LEU A 82 4.17 -10.15 -17.53
C LEU A 82 5.35 -9.20 -17.79
N ASP A 83 5.25 -8.34 -18.80
CA ASP A 83 6.06 -7.11 -18.82
C ASP A 83 5.65 -6.24 -17.62
N ARG A 84 6.58 -5.45 -17.09
CA ARG A 84 6.31 -4.50 -15.98
C ARG A 84 5.09 -3.66 -16.35
N PRO A 85 3.95 -3.82 -15.66
CA PRO A 85 2.75 -3.12 -16.04
C PRO A 85 2.92 -1.63 -15.70
N ASP A 86 2.98 -0.79 -16.72
CA ASP A 86 2.80 0.64 -16.56
C ASP A 86 1.29 0.89 -16.44
N LEU A 87 0.82 1.16 -15.23
CA LEU A 87 -0.61 1.25 -14.96
C LEU A 87 -1.22 2.56 -15.49
N ASN A 88 -0.38 3.51 -15.91
CA ASN A 88 -0.84 4.71 -16.59
C ASN A 88 -1.38 4.40 -18.00
N ASP A 89 -0.79 3.39 -18.64
CA ASP A 89 -1.01 2.94 -20.01
C ASP A 89 -1.46 1.48 -20.05
N LEU A 90 -2.22 1.05 -19.02
CA LEU A 90 -2.84 -0.28 -18.87
C LEU A 90 -3.38 -0.77 -20.23
N ASN A 91 -2.55 -1.51 -20.96
CA ASN A 91 -3.00 -2.27 -22.10
C ASN A 91 -3.61 -3.53 -21.47
N LEU A 92 -4.86 -3.37 -21.04
CA LEU A 92 -5.67 -4.31 -20.28
C LEU A 92 -5.69 -5.71 -20.92
N ASP A 93 -5.51 -5.75 -22.23
CA ASP A 93 -5.40 -6.97 -23.02
C ASP A 93 -4.09 -7.73 -22.73
N ILE A 94 -2.97 -7.05 -22.49
CA ILE A 94 -1.67 -7.69 -22.15
C ILE A 94 -1.74 -8.37 -20.79
N LEU A 95 -2.35 -7.72 -19.79
CA LEU A 95 -2.51 -8.31 -18.46
C LEU A 95 -3.46 -9.51 -18.49
N LYS A 96 -4.56 -9.43 -19.26
CA LYS A 96 -5.47 -10.57 -19.47
C LYS A 96 -4.77 -11.72 -20.18
N GLU A 97 -3.93 -11.43 -21.16
CA GLU A 97 -3.25 -12.45 -21.95
C GLU A 97 -2.09 -13.12 -21.20
N ALA A 98 -1.33 -12.36 -20.41
CA ALA A 98 -0.24 -12.88 -19.59
C ALA A 98 -0.74 -13.57 -18.31
N ALA A 99 -1.85 -13.10 -17.72
CA ALA A 99 -2.53 -13.81 -16.64
C ALA A 99 -3.04 -15.20 -17.07
N ARG A 100 -3.45 -15.37 -18.34
CA ARG A 100 -3.83 -16.67 -18.92
C ARG A 100 -2.65 -17.61 -19.17
N LYS A 101 -1.44 -17.07 -19.32
CA LYS A 101 -0.20 -17.84 -19.57
C LYS A 101 0.54 -18.23 -18.29
N SER A 102 0.09 -17.74 -17.14
CA SER A 102 0.78 -17.85 -15.86
C SER A 102 -0.04 -18.53 -14.78
N ASN A 103 0.61 -18.90 -13.67
CA ASN A 103 -0.07 -19.49 -12.53
C ASN A 103 -1.06 -18.48 -11.91
N GLU A 104 -2.33 -18.86 -11.75
CA GLU A 104 -3.41 -17.96 -11.32
C GLU A 104 -3.08 -17.15 -10.04
N PRO A 105 -2.56 -17.76 -8.95
CA PRO A 105 -2.25 -17.01 -7.73
C PRO A 105 -1.11 -16.00 -7.92
N LEU A 106 -0.16 -16.30 -8.81
CA LEU A 106 0.98 -15.42 -9.10
C LEU A 106 0.53 -14.19 -9.89
N ALA A 107 -0.39 -14.38 -10.85
CA ALA A 107 -0.97 -13.27 -11.61
C ALA A 107 -1.79 -12.33 -10.72
N VAL A 108 -2.60 -12.88 -9.80
CA VAL A 108 -3.36 -12.06 -8.83
C VAL A 108 -2.42 -11.27 -7.91
N GLU A 109 -1.35 -11.89 -7.43
CA GLU A 109 -0.36 -11.22 -6.58
C GLU A 109 0.39 -10.10 -7.32
N ALA A 110 0.77 -10.33 -8.59
CA ALA A 110 1.38 -9.31 -9.43
C ALA A 110 0.44 -8.11 -9.64
N LEU A 111 -0.84 -8.36 -9.97
CA LEU A 111 -1.85 -7.32 -10.13
C LEU A 111 -2.10 -6.54 -8.84
N ARG A 112 -2.15 -7.23 -7.69
CA ARG A 112 -2.28 -6.60 -6.38
C ARG A 112 -1.14 -5.63 -6.11
N ARG A 113 0.10 -6.05 -6.36
CA ARG A 113 1.30 -5.20 -6.17
C ARG A 113 1.32 -4.01 -7.11
N ALA A 114 0.94 -4.24 -8.36
CA ALA A 114 0.82 -3.20 -9.36
C ALA A 114 -0.18 -2.13 -8.88
N LEU A 115 -1.40 -2.53 -8.54
CA LEU A 115 -2.44 -1.62 -8.06
C LEU A 115 -2.03 -0.87 -6.78
N GLN A 116 -1.40 -1.55 -5.82
CA GLN A 116 -0.87 -0.92 -4.62
C GLN A 116 0.17 0.16 -4.94
N LYS A 117 1.00 -0.04 -5.98
CA LYS A 117 1.94 0.98 -6.44
C LYS A 117 1.19 2.19 -7.02
N ASN A 118 0.27 1.98 -7.96
CA ASN A 118 -0.53 3.08 -8.53
C ASN A 118 -1.30 3.83 -7.45
N MET A 119 -1.92 3.14 -6.49
CA MET A 119 -2.60 3.78 -5.36
C MET A 119 -1.65 4.69 -4.54
N ARG A 120 -0.40 4.28 -4.32
CA ARG A 120 0.59 5.13 -3.62
C ARG A 120 0.94 6.36 -4.45
N ASP A 121 1.09 6.20 -5.75
CA ASP A 121 1.48 7.28 -6.65
C ASP A 121 0.33 8.30 -6.83
N THR A 122 -0.90 7.81 -6.96
CA THR A 122 -2.10 8.63 -7.24
C THR A 122 -2.74 9.21 -5.98
N VAL A 123 -3.01 8.37 -4.96
CA VAL A 123 -3.77 8.76 -3.76
C VAL A 123 -2.95 8.64 -2.46
N GLY A 124 -1.65 8.35 -2.53
CA GLY A 124 -0.83 8.06 -1.34
C GLY A 124 -0.78 9.17 -0.30
N LYS A 125 -0.89 10.44 -0.74
CA LYS A 125 -0.92 11.61 0.13
C LYS A 125 -2.30 11.85 0.76
N ASN A 126 -3.37 11.26 0.23
CA ASN A 126 -4.75 11.44 0.68
C ASN A 126 -5.19 10.28 1.56
N GLN A 127 -5.26 10.47 2.88
CA GLN A 127 -5.54 9.39 3.83
C GLN A 127 -6.93 8.77 3.60
N VAL A 128 -7.92 9.59 3.24
CA VAL A 128 -9.30 9.14 3.01
C VAL A 128 -9.35 8.23 1.79
N ARG A 129 -8.85 8.70 0.64
CA ARG A 129 -8.86 7.91 -0.60
C ARG A 129 -7.98 6.67 -0.47
N ARG A 130 -6.80 6.79 0.16
CA ARG A 130 -5.92 5.65 0.43
C ARG A 130 -6.63 4.57 1.26
N ALA A 131 -7.37 4.94 2.31
CA ALA A 131 -8.12 3.99 3.11
C ALA A 131 -9.23 3.33 2.28
N TYR A 132 -10.01 4.13 1.55
CA TYR A 132 -11.10 3.64 0.69
C TYR A 132 -10.63 2.59 -0.33
N TYR A 133 -9.61 2.92 -1.14
CA TYR A 133 -9.08 1.98 -2.13
C TYR A 133 -8.35 0.80 -1.49
N GLY A 134 -7.71 1.01 -0.34
CA GLY A 134 -7.06 -0.05 0.44
C GLY A 134 -8.05 -1.11 0.91
N GLU A 135 -9.12 -0.69 1.58
CA GLU A 135 -10.19 -1.57 2.05
C GLU A 135 -10.89 -2.27 0.87
N LYS A 136 -11.13 -1.55 -0.24
CA LYS A 136 -11.73 -2.13 -1.45
C LYS A 136 -10.84 -3.24 -2.02
N LEU A 137 -9.53 -3.00 -2.15
CA LEU A 137 -8.59 -4.00 -2.65
C LEU A 137 -8.49 -5.20 -1.71
N GLU A 138 -8.38 -4.99 -0.40
CA GLU A 138 -8.34 -6.08 0.58
C GLU A 138 -9.59 -6.95 0.51
N LYS A 139 -10.76 -6.33 0.35
CA LYS A 139 -12.03 -7.05 0.19
C LYS A 139 -12.04 -7.91 -1.06
N LEU A 140 -11.58 -7.38 -2.20
CA LEU A 140 -11.50 -8.14 -3.45
C LEU A 140 -10.58 -9.37 -3.31
N ILE A 141 -9.40 -9.18 -2.73
CA ILE A 141 -8.43 -10.26 -2.51
C ILE A 141 -8.98 -11.30 -1.54
N ALA A 142 -9.67 -10.87 -0.47
CA ALA A 142 -10.32 -11.78 0.47
C ALA A 142 -11.42 -12.61 -0.20
N GLN A 143 -12.23 -12.00 -1.07
CA GLN A 143 -13.26 -12.71 -1.82
C GLN A 143 -12.66 -13.74 -2.79
N TYR A 144 -11.57 -13.40 -3.48
CA TYR A 144 -10.83 -14.35 -4.32
C TYR A 144 -10.26 -15.51 -3.50
N ASN A 145 -9.58 -15.23 -2.39
CA ASN A 145 -8.97 -16.27 -1.53
C ASN A 145 -10.02 -17.22 -0.93
N ASN A 146 -11.24 -16.72 -0.71
CA ASN A 146 -12.38 -17.52 -0.22
C ASN A 146 -13.18 -18.19 -1.35
N ALA A 147 -12.66 -18.20 -2.58
CA ALA A 147 -13.32 -18.72 -3.78
C ALA A 147 -14.72 -18.15 -4.04
N GLN A 148 -15.00 -16.94 -3.55
CA GLN A 148 -16.24 -16.19 -3.82
C GLN A 148 -16.17 -15.44 -5.16
N LEU A 149 -14.96 -15.21 -5.67
CA LEU A 149 -14.70 -14.65 -6.99
C LEU A 149 -13.86 -15.63 -7.81
N SER A 150 -14.18 -15.77 -9.10
CA SER A 150 -13.32 -16.50 -10.02
C SER A 150 -12.08 -15.68 -10.38
N PHE A 151 -11.07 -16.35 -10.93
CA PHE A 151 -9.86 -15.70 -11.45
C PHE A 151 -10.18 -14.61 -12.49
N THR A 152 -11.17 -14.84 -13.36
CA THR A 152 -11.59 -13.82 -14.33
C THR A 152 -12.24 -12.63 -13.64
N ASP A 153 -13.12 -12.88 -12.66
CA ASP A 153 -13.86 -11.82 -11.97
C ASP A 153 -12.95 -10.93 -11.11
N ILE A 154 -11.92 -11.50 -10.47
CA ILE A 154 -10.97 -10.71 -9.69
C ILE A 154 -10.12 -9.82 -10.60
N ILE A 155 -9.70 -10.33 -11.76
CA ILE A 155 -8.95 -9.55 -12.75
C ILE A 155 -9.78 -8.37 -13.23
N ASP A 156 -11.03 -8.62 -13.63
CA ASP A 156 -11.91 -7.56 -14.12
C ASP A 156 -12.18 -6.49 -13.04
N GLN A 157 -12.34 -6.87 -11.78
CA GLN A 157 -12.53 -5.91 -10.68
C GLN A 157 -11.27 -5.13 -10.33
N VAL A 158 -10.08 -5.75 -10.38
CA VAL A 158 -8.81 -5.03 -10.19
C VAL A 158 -8.56 -4.05 -11.32
N ILE A 159 -8.89 -4.43 -12.56
CA ILE A 159 -8.85 -3.56 -13.73
C ILE A 159 -9.79 -2.36 -13.56
N ALA A 160 -11.04 -2.60 -13.18
CA ALA A 160 -12.02 -1.55 -12.95
C ALA A 160 -11.53 -0.56 -11.88
N MET A 161 -10.93 -1.05 -10.80
CA MET A 161 -10.34 -0.19 -9.77
C MET A 161 -9.15 0.64 -10.31
N GLY A 162 -8.33 0.07 -11.20
CA GLY A 162 -7.27 0.82 -11.88
C GLY A 162 -7.82 1.98 -12.73
N GLN A 163 -8.96 1.77 -13.40
CA GLN A 163 -9.64 2.83 -14.16
C GLN A 163 -10.21 3.92 -13.23
N GLU A 164 -10.87 3.53 -12.14
CA GLU A 164 -11.35 4.49 -11.13
C GLU A 164 -10.22 5.35 -10.57
N LEU A 165 -9.04 4.79 -10.31
CA LEU A 165 -7.88 5.56 -9.85
C LEU A 165 -7.39 6.57 -10.90
N LYS A 166 -7.46 6.21 -12.19
CA LYS A 166 -7.12 7.12 -13.28
C LYS A 166 -8.09 8.28 -13.36
N GLU A 167 -9.39 8.02 -13.19
CA GLU A 167 -10.42 9.05 -13.11
C GLU A 167 -10.25 9.95 -11.88
N GLU A 168 -9.87 9.38 -10.74
CA GLU A 168 -9.58 10.14 -9.51
C GLU A 168 -8.43 11.14 -9.73
N ALA A 169 -7.46 10.82 -10.59
CA ALA A 169 -6.39 11.75 -10.95
C ALA A 169 -6.90 13.01 -11.71
N HIS A 170 -8.01 12.86 -12.47
CA HIS A 170 -8.65 13.95 -13.21
C HIS A 170 -9.64 14.76 -12.37
N ARG A 171 -10.20 14.19 -11.31
CA ARG A 171 -11.19 14.85 -10.43
C ARG A 171 -10.73 16.19 -9.85
N ARG A 172 -9.42 16.32 -9.60
CA ARG A 172 -8.82 17.58 -9.15
C ARG A 172 -9.02 18.72 -10.17
N GLU A 173 -8.94 18.41 -11.47
CA GLU A 173 -9.14 19.37 -12.56
C GLU A 173 -10.61 19.76 -12.68
N GLU A 174 -11.53 18.80 -12.55
CA GLU A 174 -12.98 19.04 -12.58
C GLU A 174 -13.44 19.99 -11.46
N LEU A 175 -12.88 19.83 -10.26
CA LEU A 175 -13.18 20.67 -9.10
C LEU A 175 -12.36 21.98 -9.07
N GLY A 176 -11.42 22.16 -10.01
CA GLY A 176 -10.54 23.34 -10.06
C GLY A 176 -9.71 23.53 -8.79
N LEU A 177 -9.30 22.42 -8.15
CA LEU A 177 -8.51 22.41 -6.91
C LEU A 177 -7.04 22.08 -7.20
N LYS A 178 -6.13 22.48 -6.30
CA LYS A 178 -4.73 22.04 -6.34
C LYS A 178 -4.51 20.74 -5.59
N ASP A 179 -3.34 20.14 -5.75
CA ASP A 179 -2.90 18.87 -5.13
C ASP A 179 -3.16 18.82 -3.62
N ASP A 180 -2.82 19.89 -2.92
CA ASP A 180 -3.06 19.99 -1.49
C ASP A 180 -4.54 20.21 -1.14
N GLU A 181 -5.25 20.93 -2.00
CA GLU A 181 -6.62 21.39 -1.75
C GLU A 181 -7.61 20.23 -1.91
N ILE A 182 -7.45 19.38 -2.92
CA ILE A 182 -8.30 18.20 -3.13
C ILE A 182 -8.22 17.22 -1.93
N ILE A 183 -7.04 17.11 -1.31
CA ILE A 183 -6.85 16.28 -0.12
C ILE A 183 -7.66 16.80 1.06
N PHE A 184 -7.66 18.11 1.30
CA PHE A 184 -8.48 18.71 2.35
C PHE A 184 -9.97 18.63 2.03
N TYR A 185 -10.34 18.80 0.76
CA TYR A 185 -11.71 18.60 0.30
C TYR A 185 -12.21 17.20 0.67
N ASP A 186 -11.49 16.14 0.29
CA ASP A 186 -11.86 14.76 0.59
C ASP A 186 -11.89 14.46 2.09
N THR A 187 -10.98 15.06 2.85
CA THR A 187 -10.95 14.93 4.31
C THR A 187 -12.20 15.50 4.96
N LEU A 188 -12.69 16.63 4.44
CA LEU A 188 -13.91 17.26 4.92
C LEU A 188 -15.16 16.51 4.44
N GLU A 189 -15.20 16.11 3.17
CA GLU A 189 -16.29 15.31 2.58
C GLU A 189 -16.51 14.01 3.36
N ALA A 190 -15.45 13.28 3.71
CA ALA A 190 -15.56 12.05 4.50
C ALA A 190 -15.96 12.26 5.98
N CYS A 191 -15.94 13.51 6.46
CA CYS A 191 -16.45 13.89 7.78
C CYS A 191 -17.85 14.49 7.71
N ASP A 192 -18.41 14.66 6.52
CA ASP A 192 -19.78 15.12 6.39
C ASP A 192 -20.71 13.98 6.80
N ARG A 193 -21.47 14.24 7.86
CA ARG A 193 -22.47 13.31 8.40
C ARG A 193 -23.88 13.80 8.14
N ALA A 194 -24.04 14.91 7.41
CA ALA A 194 -25.33 15.44 7.08
C ALA A 194 -26.07 14.50 6.12
N GLU A 195 -27.35 14.25 6.40
CA GLU A 195 -28.25 13.51 5.48
C GLU A 195 -28.51 14.30 4.18
N LEU A 196 -28.27 15.61 4.20
CA LEU A 196 -28.29 16.50 3.03
C LEU A 196 -26.86 16.80 2.61
N GLU A 197 -26.56 16.52 1.35
CA GLU A 197 -25.28 16.82 0.71
C GLU A 197 -24.89 18.28 0.96
N TYR A 198 -23.82 18.50 1.73
CA TYR A 198 -23.32 19.83 1.99
C TYR A 198 -22.71 20.42 0.70
N SER A 199 -22.81 21.75 0.54
CA SER A 199 -22.44 22.43 -0.71
C SER A 199 -20.98 22.15 -1.11
N THR A 200 -20.80 21.56 -2.29
CA THR A 200 -19.49 21.29 -2.92
C THR A 200 -18.63 22.56 -3.00
N ASP A 201 -19.21 23.70 -3.38
CA ASP A 201 -18.52 24.99 -3.45
C ASP A 201 -18.01 25.45 -2.08
N ALA A 202 -18.80 25.22 -1.02
CA ALA A 202 -18.42 25.59 0.34
C ALA A 202 -17.26 24.71 0.86
N LEU A 203 -17.26 23.41 0.55
CA LEU A 203 -16.14 22.51 0.87
C LEU A 203 -14.86 22.93 0.14
N ALA A 204 -14.95 23.22 -1.15
CA ALA A 204 -13.83 23.69 -1.96
C ALA A 204 -13.23 24.98 -1.37
N GLU A 205 -14.07 25.93 -0.96
CA GLU A 205 -13.64 27.16 -0.32
C GLU A 205 -12.95 26.94 1.04
N ILE A 206 -13.47 26.04 1.87
CA ILE A 206 -12.84 25.67 3.14
C ILE A 206 -11.47 25.03 2.85
N ALA A 207 -11.39 24.09 1.91
CA ALA A 207 -10.16 23.40 1.53
C ALA A 207 -9.08 24.37 1.01
N ARG A 208 -9.44 25.29 0.11
CA ARG A 208 -8.57 26.40 -0.34
C ARG A 208 -8.07 27.25 0.83
N GLY A 209 -8.96 27.60 1.75
CA GLY A 209 -8.63 28.37 2.94
C GLY A 209 -7.63 27.67 3.87
N ILE A 210 -7.79 26.35 4.04
CA ILE A 210 -6.89 25.52 4.85
C ILE A 210 -5.51 25.43 4.18
N ALA A 211 -5.45 25.10 2.89
CA ALA A 211 -4.19 25.00 2.15
C ALA A 211 -3.40 26.32 2.19
N LYS A 212 -4.08 27.46 2.01
CA LYS A 212 -3.48 28.79 2.12
C LYS A 212 -2.93 29.08 3.51
N ALA A 213 -3.63 28.68 4.56
CA ALA A 213 -3.18 28.88 5.94
C ALA A 213 -1.89 28.11 6.26
N ILE A 214 -1.73 26.91 5.67
CA ILE A 214 -0.51 26.11 5.81
C ILE A 214 0.65 26.73 5.02
N GLN A 215 0.41 27.12 3.76
CA GLN A 215 1.43 27.74 2.92
C GLN A 215 1.98 29.05 3.51
N GLY A 216 1.11 29.86 4.14
CA GLY A 216 1.53 31.09 4.83
C GLY A 216 2.24 30.85 6.17
N SER A 217 2.22 29.63 6.71
CA SER A 217 2.89 29.30 7.97
C SER A 217 4.37 28.98 7.74
N HIS A 218 5.22 30.01 7.70
CA HIS A 218 6.68 29.85 7.58
C HIS A 218 7.35 29.10 8.75
N THR A 219 6.64 28.89 9.87
CA THR A 219 7.17 28.23 11.05
C THR A 219 6.83 26.74 11.04
N ASN A 220 7.80 25.90 11.43
CA ASN A 220 7.61 24.45 11.61
C ASN A 220 6.60 24.17 12.73
N TRP A 221 5.32 24.14 12.36
CA TRP A 221 4.19 23.99 13.28
C TRP A 221 4.10 22.60 13.89
N ARG A 222 4.84 21.60 13.35
CA ARG A 222 4.92 20.23 13.89
C ARG A 222 5.58 20.21 15.27
N THR A 223 6.64 20.99 15.45
CA THR A 223 7.42 21.01 16.71
C THR A 223 6.94 22.06 17.69
N ARG A 224 6.07 22.99 17.25
CA ARG A 224 5.64 24.16 18.02
C ARG A 224 4.14 24.12 18.34
N PRO A 225 3.75 23.81 19.60
CA PRO A 225 2.35 23.62 19.98
C PRO A 225 1.51 24.90 19.84
N ASP A 226 2.11 26.08 20.00
CA ASP A 226 1.50 27.38 19.80
C ASP A 226 1.05 27.60 18.35
N GLN A 227 1.87 27.21 17.38
CA GLN A 227 1.53 27.32 15.95
C GLN A 227 0.47 26.28 15.56
N ARG A 228 0.56 25.06 16.10
CA ARG A 228 -0.47 24.03 15.91
C ARG A 228 -1.82 24.49 16.45
N ALA A 229 -1.86 25.16 17.61
CA ALA A 229 -3.09 25.73 18.17
C ALA A 229 -3.67 26.87 17.30
N LYS A 230 -2.82 27.69 16.68
CA LYS A 230 -3.25 28.71 15.71
C LYS A 230 -3.91 28.08 14.49
N LEU A 231 -3.30 27.04 13.90
CA LEU A 231 -3.89 26.30 12.77
C LEU A 231 -5.26 25.71 13.14
N ARG A 232 -5.38 25.08 14.31
CA ARG A 232 -6.67 24.58 14.84
C ARG A 232 -7.74 25.66 14.92
N THR A 233 -7.35 26.87 15.31
CA THR A 233 -8.26 28.02 15.42
C THR A 233 -8.69 28.52 14.05
N ILE A 234 -7.78 28.54 13.07
CA ILE A 234 -8.07 28.91 11.69
C ILE A 234 -9.06 27.91 11.08
N VAL A 235 -8.81 26.61 11.18
CA VAL A 235 -9.73 25.56 10.69
C VAL A 235 -11.11 25.72 11.31
N LYS A 236 -11.18 25.90 12.65
CA LYS A 236 -12.46 26.14 13.35
C LYS A 236 -13.19 27.38 12.82
N ARG A 237 -12.47 28.46 12.52
CA ARG A 237 -13.06 29.69 11.97
C ARG A 237 -13.58 29.48 10.55
N LEU A 238 -12.86 28.74 9.71
CA LEU A 238 -13.28 28.42 8.35
C LEU A 238 -14.56 27.59 8.35
N LEU A 239 -14.61 26.49 9.11
CA LEU A 239 -15.81 25.65 9.25
C LEU A 239 -17.04 26.46 9.69
N ARG A 240 -16.87 27.38 10.65
CA ARG A 240 -17.95 28.28 11.10
C ARG A 240 -18.37 29.29 10.04
N LYS A 241 -17.41 29.89 9.32
CA LYS A 241 -17.68 30.90 8.29
C LYS A 241 -18.56 30.35 7.17
N TYR A 242 -18.30 29.11 6.76
CA TYR A 242 -19.04 28.45 5.68
C TYR A 242 -20.24 27.62 6.18
N LYS A 243 -20.56 27.66 7.48
CA LYS A 243 -21.70 26.95 8.08
C LYS A 243 -21.63 25.43 7.95
N TYR A 244 -20.43 24.85 8.10
CA TYR A 244 -20.24 23.40 8.10
C TYR A 244 -21.06 22.71 9.21
N PRO A 245 -21.68 21.54 8.98
CA PRO A 245 -22.55 20.87 9.95
C PRO A 245 -21.89 20.65 11.32
N PRO A 246 -22.54 21.02 12.44
CA PRO A 246 -21.92 20.98 13.77
C PRO A 246 -21.54 19.56 14.21
N GLU A 247 -22.28 18.54 13.79
CA GLU A 247 -22.05 17.14 14.16
C GLU A 247 -20.71 16.59 13.65
N GLY A 248 -20.23 17.09 12.49
CA GLY A 248 -18.96 16.69 11.89
C GLY A 248 -17.79 17.62 12.20
N GLN A 249 -18.00 18.78 12.84
CA GLN A 249 -16.95 19.81 12.99
C GLN A 249 -15.73 19.34 13.78
N ASP A 250 -15.95 18.61 14.88
CA ASP A 250 -14.84 18.16 15.73
C ASP A 250 -14.03 17.05 15.08
N GLU A 251 -14.69 16.14 14.36
CA GLU A 251 -14.02 15.12 13.57
C GLU A 251 -13.25 15.73 12.40
N ALA A 252 -13.88 16.61 11.63
CA ALA A 252 -13.26 17.33 10.52
C ALA A 252 -11.99 18.06 10.96
N ARG A 253 -12.05 18.77 12.10
CA ARG A 253 -10.87 19.44 12.68
C ARG A 253 -9.74 18.48 13.01
N ARG A 254 -10.06 17.31 13.58
CA ARG A 254 -9.06 16.30 13.95
C ARG A 254 -8.42 15.71 12.69
N ARG A 255 -9.24 15.21 11.75
CA ARG A 255 -8.76 14.58 10.52
C ARG A 255 -7.96 15.55 9.64
N VAL A 256 -8.38 16.80 9.54
CA VAL A 256 -7.62 17.83 8.80
C VAL A 256 -6.21 18.00 9.37
N LEU A 257 -6.03 17.98 10.70
CA LEU A 257 -4.69 18.11 11.31
C LEU A 257 -3.83 16.87 11.07
N GLU A 258 -4.42 15.67 11.18
CA GLU A 258 -3.73 14.41 10.88
C GLU A 258 -3.27 14.41 9.41
N GLN A 259 -4.15 14.83 8.50
CA GLN A 259 -3.85 14.97 7.10
C GLN A 259 -2.74 16.00 6.82
N MET A 260 -2.72 17.12 7.55
CA MET A 260 -1.60 18.09 7.48
C MET A 260 -0.26 17.46 7.89
N GLU A 261 -0.26 16.60 8.92
CA GLU A 261 0.96 15.95 9.40
C GLU A 261 1.51 14.99 8.34
N ILE A 262 0.64 14.17 7.73
CA ILE A 262 0.99 13.25 6.64
C ILE A 262 1.61 14.01 5.46
N MET A 263 0.97 15.09 5.01
CA MET A 263 1.47 15.91 3.90
C MET A 263 2.82 16.55 4.21
N ALA A 264 3.05 16.95 5.46
CA ALA A 264 4.33 17.50 5.88
C ALA A 264 5.44 16.42 5.94
N GLU A 265 5.13 15.17 6.27
CA GLU A 265 6.10 14.05 6.22
C GLU A 265 6.48 13.71 4.79
N ALA A 266 5.49 13.63 3.90
CA ALA A 266 5.72 13.35 2.49
C ALA A 266 6.68 14.38 1.86
N ARG A 267 6.47 15.67 2.12
CA ARG A 267 7.37 16.74 1.63
C ARG A 267 8.78 16.68 2.21
N ALA A 268 8.92 16.25 3.46
CA ALA A 268 10.24 16.11 4.09
C ALA A 268 11.04 14.93 3.49
N GLN A 269 10.35 13.90 3.00
CA GLN A 269 10.96 12.74 2.33
C GLN A 269 11.33 13.03 0.86
N GLU A 270 10.56 13.88 0.16
CA GLU A 270 10.83 14.29 -1.22
C GLU A 270 12.00 15.29 -1.35
N GLY A 271 12.35 16.00 -0.28
CA GLY A 271 13.42 17.01 -0.26
C GLY A 271 14.80 16.50 0.17
N ASN A 272 14.98 15.18 0.27
CA ASN A 272 16.19 14.51 0.75
C ASN A 272 16.66 13.48 -0.28
#